data_AF-V5I974-F1
#
_entry.id   AF-V5I974-F1
#
_cell.length_a   1.000
_cell.length_b   1.000
_cell.length_c   1.000
_cell.angle_alpha   90.00
_cell.angle_beta   90.00
_cell.angle_gamma   90.00
#
_symmetry.space_group_name_H-M   'P 1'
#
loop_
_entity.id
_entity.type
_entity.pdbx_description
1 polymer ?
#
loop_
_entity_poly.entity_id
_entity_poly.type
_entity_poly.pdbx_seq_one_letter_code
_entity_poly.pdbx_strand_id
1 'polypeptide(L)'
;MFLGSGMGMFRSGAAIVFLILAVVNGVDCARNPNKGYGTNTSHDLQQHMRTGPPVMEKESKFLNKGKICIGTNGRMSVPSNRDHHYRNLKDRYTNCTYVDGNLELTWLQDENLDLGFLQYIREVTGYVLISHVDIKRIVLPRLQIIRGRTLFKMNVRDEEFALIVTLSKMYTLELPALRDVLRGSIGLFNNYNLCHVKTINWKEIISDPEGTAIYVYNFTSPERECTPCHKFCKEGCWGDGPENCQVFSKETCSPQCFQGRCFGSKPRECCHLFCAGGCTGPKQSDCIACRNFYDDGVCKQECPPMQIYNPTTYSWEVNPEGKYAYGATCVKKCPEHLLKDNGACVRSCPSNKRAVDGECVPCDGPCPKTCVGVEVIHAGNIDSFKGCTVLEGNIETLENTFKGFQYVYSNFSFGERYPKMHPSRLEVFSTLKEITGFLNIQAYNSDFKNLSFFRNLEVIGGRALYEYSTSL
;
A
#
# COMPACT_ATOMS: atom_id res chain seq x y z
N MET A 1 8.66 -31.09 -65.17
CA MET A 1 8.57 -32.29 -66.03
C MET A 1 7.93 -33.38 -65.18
N PHE A 2 6.72 -33.91 -65.38
CA PHE A 2 5.69 -33.94 -66.42
C PHE A 2 4.32 -33.79 -65.66
N LEU A 3 3.39 -32.91 -66.07
CA LEU A 3 2.19 -33.17 -66.91
C LEU A 3 1.21 -34.19 -66.28
N GLY A 4 -0.12 -34.04 -66.18
CA GLY A 4 -1.15 -33.12 -66.69
C GLY A 4 -2.49 -33.45 -65.96
N SER A 5 -3.45 -32.53 -65.81
CA SER A 5 -4.52 -32.14 -66.76
C SER A 5 -5.84 -32.95 -66.65
N GLY A 6 -6.97 -32.22 -66.51
CA GLY A 6 -8.31 -32.58 -66.98
C GLY A 6 -9.34 -32.93 -65.89
N MET A 7 -10.26 -32.06 -65.44
CA MET A 7 -11.45 -31.40 -66.07
C MET A 7 -12.68 -32.29 -66.33
N GLY A 8 -13.85 -31.77 -65.91
CA GLY A 8 -15.21 -32.17 -66.35
C GLY A 8 -16.21 -32.26 -65.18
N MET A 9 -16.94 -31.23 -64.72
CA MET A 9 -17.91 -30.29 -65.33
C MET A 9 -19.35 -30.84 -65.46
N PHE A 10 -20.25 -30.30 -64.62
CA PHE A 10 -21.71 -30.10 -64.79
C PHE A 10 -22.00 -28.80 -63.99
N ARG A 11 -22.29 -27.59 -64.55
CA ARG A 11 -23.45 -27.08 -65.31
C ARG A 11 -24.81 -27.49 -64.68
N SER A 12 -25.81 -26.64 -64.47
CA SER A 12 -26.08 -25.21 -64.77
C SER A 12 -27.47 -24.83 -64.20
N GLY A 13 -27.74 -23.52 -64.01
CA GLY A 13 -29.08 -22.90 -63.87
C GLY A 13 -29.19 -22.00 -62.62
N ALA A 14 -29.06 -20.66 -62.65
CA ALA A 14 -29.87 -19.61 -63.32
C ALA A 14 -31.37 -19.74 -62.95
N ALA A 15 -32.11 -18.74 -62.45
CA ALA A 15 -32.27 -17.35 -62.89
C ALA A 15 -33.27 -16.63 -61.93
N ILE A 16 -33.06 -15.34 -61.55
CA ILE A 16 -33.78 -14.11 -62.01
C ILE A 16 -34.94 -13.64 -61.08
N VAL A 17 -34.79 -12.53 -60.32
CA VAL A 17 -35.18 -11.09 -60.52
C VAL A 17 -36.57 -10.72 -59.97
N PHE A 18 -36.63 -9.66 -59.13
CA PHE A 18 -37.38 -8.37 -59.27
C PHE A 18 -37.32 -7.61 -57.90
N LEU A 19 -36.64 -6.46 -57.72
CA LEU A 19 -37.01 -5.04 -58.07
C LEU A 19 -38.36 -4.62 -57.41
N ILE A 20 -38.45 -3.57 -56.55
CA ILE A 20 -38.59 -2.14 -56.92
C ILE A 20 -38.66 -1.22 -55.66
N LEU A 21 -37.88 -0.11 -55.69
CA LEU A 21 -38.11 1.34 -55.36
C LEU A 21 -39.06 1.77 -54.21
N ALA A 22 -39.00 2.97 -53.60
CA ALA A 22 -38.08 4.12 -53.46
C ALA A 22 -38.80 5.25 -52.67
N VAL A 23 -38.15 6.43 -52.56
CA VAL A 23 -38.69 7.80 -52.33
C VAL A 23 -38.74 8.24 -50.85
N VAL A 24 -37.79 9.04 -50.32
CA VAL A 24 -37.50 10.50 -50.50
C VAL A 24 -38.52 11.42 -49.81
N ASN A 25 -38.04 12.27 -48.89
CA ASN A 25 -38.24 13.73 -48.91
C ASN A 25 -37.51 14.41 -47.72
N GLY A 26 -36.58 15.31 -48.05
CA GLY A 26 -36.25 16.45 -47.22
C GLY A 26 -36.99 17.68 -47.73
N VAL A 27 -37.22 18.68 -46.87
CA VAL A 27 -37.61 20.05 -47.29
C VAL A 27 -37.03 21.08 -46.30
N ASP A 28 -36.07 21.84 -46.84
CA ASP A 28 -35.82 23.29 -46.83
C ASP A 28 -36.02 24.22 -45.61
N CYS A 29 -34.97 25.02 -45.46
CA CYS A 29 -34.95 26.35 -44.86
C CYS A 29 -35.58 27.40 -45.79
N ALA A 30 -36.33 28.37 -45.23
CA ALA A 30 -36.52 29.68 -45.87
C ALA A 30 -36.76 30.81 -44.85
N ARG A 31 -36.11 31.94 -45.17
CA ARG A 31 -36.07 33.26 -44.52
C ARG A 31 -37.43 33.97 -44.44
N ASN A 32 -37.61 34.87 -43.47
CA ASN A 32 -37.71 36.33 -43.74
C ASN A 32 -37.59 37.23 -42.48
N PRO A 33 -37.20 38.51 -42.63
CA PRO A 33 -36.72 39.43 -41.59
C PRO A 33 -37.72 40.57 -41.27
N ASN A 34 -37.47 41.33 -40.19
CA ASN A 34 -37.63 42.79 -40.05
C ASN A 34 -37.44 43.20 -38.57
N LYS A 35 -36.41 43.99 -38.24
CA LYS A 35 -36.40 45.47 -38.10
C LYS A 35 -37.13 46.00 -36.85
N GLY A 36 -36.40 46.73 -36.02
CA GLY A 36 -36.93 47.94 -35.36
C GLY A 36 -36.62 48.12 -33.87
N TYR A 37 -35.58 48.91 -33.58
CA TYR A 37 -35.49 49.99 -32.58
C TYR A 37 -36.07 49.84 -31.16
N GLY A 38 -35.25 50.20 -30.17
CA GLY A 38 -35.69 51.18 -29.16
C GLY A 38 -35.59 50.81 -27.67
N THR A 39 -34.49 51.23 -27.05
CA THR A 39 -34.39 51.97 -25.76
C THR A 39 -34.97 51.42 -24.45
N ASN A 40 -34.05 51.29 -23.47
CA ASN A 40 -34.13 51.66 -22.05
C ASN A 40 -35.44 51.47 -21.27
N THR A 41 -35.42 50.68 -20.19
CA THR A 41 -35.33 51.16 -18.79
C THR A 41 -35.51 50.02 -17.79
N SER A 42 -34.83 50.19 -16.66
CA SER A 42 -34.80 49.37 -15.46
C SER A 42 -36.15 49.23 -14.75
N HIS A 43 -36.47 48.04 -14.22
CA HIS A 43 -36.99 47.85 -12.86
C HIS A 43 -37.05 46.37 -12.47
N ASP A 44 -36.55 46.08 -11.26
CA ASP A 44 -36.56 44.79 -10.56
C ASP A 44 -37.97 44.20 -10.36
N LEU A 45 -38.11 42.87 -10.52
CA LEU A 45 -38.46 41.92 -9.45
C LEU A 45 -38.90 40.54 -10.00
N GLN A 46 -38.51 39.50 -9.25
CA GLN A 46 -39.05 38.13 -9.18
C GLN A 46 -38.53 37.05 -10.13
N GLN A 47 -37.50 36.36 -9.60
CA GLN A 47 -37.42 34.90 -9.44
C GLN A 47 -38.47 34.03 -10.17
N HIS A 48 -38.03 33.23 -11.14
CA HIS A 48 -38.21 31.77 -11.09
C HIS A 48 -37.25 31.03 -12.03
N MET A 49 -36.41 30.19 -11.40
CA MET A 49 -35.91 28.88 -11.85
C MET A 49 -35.25 28.74 -13.22
N ARG A 50 -33.92 28.53 -13.20
CA ARG A 50 -33.25 27.41 -13.91
C ARG A 50 -31.88 27.18 -13.28
N THR A 51 -31.83 26.27 -12.31
CA THR A 51 -30.62 25.70 -11.73
C THR A 51 -29.94 24.81 -12.77
N GLY A 52 -28.80 25.24 -13.30
CA GLY A 52 -27.81 24.32 -13.89
C GLY A 52 -27.05 23.60 -12.78
N PRO A 53 -26.53 22.37 -13.01
CA PRO A 53 -25.83 21.62 -11.98
C PRO A 53 -24.51 22.35 -11.62
N PRO A 54 -24.17 22.53 -10.33
CA PRO A 54 -22.89 23.09 -9.96
C PRO A 54 -21.80 22.06 -10.23
N VAL A 55 -20.90 22.45 -11.13
CA VAL A 55 -19.71 21.70 -11.54
C VAL A 55 -18.78 21.45 -10.35
N MET A 56 -18.22 20.24 -10.35
CA MET A 56 -17.18 19.71 -9.48
C MET A 56 -16.03 20.69 -9.20
N GLU A 57 -16.10 21.43 -8.10
CA GLU A 57 -14.95 22.22 -7.62
C GLU A 57 -14.64 22.00 -6.14
N LYS A 58 -15.46 21.20 -5.43
CA LYS A 58 -15.26 20.85 -4.02
C LYS A 58 -14.61 19.48 -3.77
N GLU A 59 -14.73 18.52 -4.70
CA GLU A 59 -14.05 17.21 -4.58
C GLU A 59 -12.56 17.27 -4.94
N SER A 60 -12.16 18.21 -5.81
CA SER A 60 -10.76 18.39 -6.23
C SER A 60 -9.84 18.95 -5.14
N LYS A 61 -10.40 19.61 -4.11
CA LYS A 61 -9.62 20.12 -2.97
C LYS A 61 -9.34 19.09 -1.86
N PHE A 62 -10.12 18.00 -1.81
CA PHE A 62 -9.85 16.88 -0.88
C PHE A 62 -8.93 15.81 -1.48
N LEU A 63 -8.87 15.70 -2.81
CA LEU A 63 -8.05 14.67 -3.49
C LEU A 63 -6.52 14.92 -3.47
N ASN A 64 -6.08 16.12 -3.07
CA ASN A 64 -4.67 16.51 -3.09
C ASN A 64 -3.94 16.38 -1.74
N LYS A 65 -4.60 15.89 -0.68
CA LYS A 65 -3.92 15.44 0.53
C LYS A 65 -3.91 13.92 0.53
N GLY A 66 -2.78 13.33 0.14
CA GLY A 66 -2.60 11.89 0.22
C GLY A 66 -2.92 11.37 1.62
N LYS A 67 -3.80 10.37 1.71
CA LYS A 67 -4.11 9.70 2.98
C LYS A 67 -3.05 8.64 3.23
N ILE A 68 -2.40 8.75 4.38
CA ILE A 68 -1.52 7.71 4.91
C ILE A 68 -2.37 6.70 5.68
N CYS A 69 -2.13 5.42 5.46
CA CYS A 69 -2.76 4.34 6.20
C CYS A 69 -1.69 3.42 6.76
N ILE A 70 -1.95 2.91 7.96
CA ILE A 70 -1.06 1.93 8.59
C ILE A 70 -1.30 0.57 7.92
N GLY A 71 -0.23 -0.07 7.47
CA GLY A 71 -0.26 -1.42 6.93
C GLY A 71 -0.55 -2.47 8.00
N THR A 72 -0.55 -3.75 7.60
CA THR A 72 -0.77 -4.89 8.49
C THR A 72 0.49 -5.75 8.63
N ASN A 73 0.50 -6.64 9.62
CA ASN A 73 1.60 -7.59 9.85
C ASN A 73 1.06 -8.97 10.28
N GLY A 74 -0.14 -9.32 9.80
CA GLY A 74 -0.80 -10.58 10.09
C GLY A 74 -0.23 -11.76 9.29
N ARG A 75 0.63 -11.50 8.29
CA ARG A 75 1.22 -12.52 7.41
C ARG A 75 0.12 -13.41 6.82
N MET A 76 0.17 -14.72 7.07
CA MET A 76 -0.82 -15.68 6.56
C MET A 76 -1.81 -16.15 7.63
N SER A 77 -1.90 -15.47 8.76
CA SER A 77 -2.84 -15.82 9.84
C SER A 77 -4.27 -15.89 9.32
N VAL A 78 -4.98 -16.95 9.70
CA VAL A 78 -6.36 -17.19 9.26
C VAL A 78 -7.31 -16.31 10.08
N PRO A 79 -8.11 -15.43 9.45
CA PRO A 79 -9.08 -14.63 10.18
C PRO A 79 -10.18 -15.52 10.76
N SER A 80 -10.59 -15.24 12.00
CA SER A 80 -11.70 -15.93 12.67
C SER A 80 -13.04 -15.71 11.95
N ASN A 81 -13.28 -14.49 11.48
CA ASN A 81 -14.44 -14.11 10.67
C ASN A 81 -14.00 -13.35 9.41
N ARG A 82 -14.35 -13.91 8.24
CA ARG A 82 -13.88 -13.43 6.93
C ARG A 82 -14.60 -12.18 6.47
N ASP A 83 -15.89 -12.03 6.81
CA ASP A 83 -16.67 -10.83 6.48
C ASP A 83 -16.19 -9.62 7.28
N HIS A 84 -15.84 -9.86 8.56
CA HIS A 84 -15.21 -8.84 9.40
C HIS A 84 -13.83 -8.47 8.86
N HIS A 85 -13.03 -9.45 8.47
CA HIS A 85 -11.72 -9.23 7.88
C HIS A 85 -11.78 -8.36 6.61
N TYR A 86 -12.71 -8.66 5.69
CA TYR A 86 -12.91 -7.84 4.48
C TYR A 86 -13.31 -6.41 4.82
N ARG A 87 -14.25 -6.21 5.77
CA ARG A 87 -14.64 -4.87 6.24
C ARG A 87 -13.45 -4.11 6.82
N ASN A 88 -12.61 -4.75 7.61
CA ASN A 88 -11.41 -4.13 8.18
C ASN A 88 -10.41 -3.70 7.09
N LEU A 89 -10.21 -4.51 6.05
CA LEU A 89 -9.37 -4.14 4.90
C LEU A 89 -9.95 -2.93 4.17
N LYS A 90 -11.27 -2.94 3.92
CA LYS A 90 -11.97 -1.85 3.24
C LYS A 90 -11.86 -0.55 4.02
N ASP A 91 -12.19 -0.54 5.31
CA ASP A 91 -12.17 0.67 6.14
C ASP A 91 -10.76 1.25 6.26
N ARG A 92 -9.75 0.37 6.36
CA ARG A 92 -8.34 0.75 6.42
C ARG A 92 -7.85 1.43 5.16
N TYR A 93 -8.09 0.81 4.00
CA TYR A 93 -7.46 1.23 2.75
C TYR A 93 -8.34 2.12 1.87
N THR A 94 -9.60 2.38 2.25
CA THR A 94 -10.44 3.35 1.53
C THR A 94 -9.79 4.73 1.51
N ASN A 95 -9.69 5.30 0.30
CA ASN A 95 -9.01 6.57 -0.01
C ASN A 95 -7.52 6.61 0.35
N CYS A 96 -6.89 5.46 0.58
CA CYS A 96 -5.49 5.38 0.92
C CYS A 96 -4.60 5.63 -0.29
N THR A 97 -3.57 6.48 -0.14
CA THR A 97 -2.55 6.69 -1.18
C THR A 97 -1.19 6.14 -0.78
N TYR A 98 -0.90 6.08 0.52
CA TYR A 98 0.40 5.69 1.05
C TYR A 98 0.21 4.68 2.18
N VAL A 99 0.75 3.48 2.04
CA VAL A 99 0.69 2.44 3.08
C VAL A 99 2.00 2.44 3.86
N ASP A 100 1.92 2.88 5.12
CA ASP A 100 3.02 2.78 6.09
C ASP A 100 3.00 1.41 6.78
N GLY A 101 3.73 0.46 6.19
CA GLY A 101 3.78 -0.94 6.60
C GLY A 101 3.58 -1.85 5.39
N ASN A 102 3.04 -3.03 5.64
CA ASN A 102 2.79 -4.02 4.59
C ASN A 102 1.33 -3.94 4.10
N LEU A 103 1.12 -4.20 2.82
CA LEU A 103 -0.22 -4.40 2.25
C LEU A 103 -0.48 -5.89 2.15
N GLU A 104 -1.30 -6.43 3.05
CA GLU A 104 -1.66 -7.85 3.07
C GLU A 104 -3.11 -8.03 2.64
N LEU A 105 -3.32 -8.67 1.49
CA LEU A 105 -4.62 -9.08 0.97
C LEU A 105 -4.72 -10.59 1.12
N THR A 106 -5.37 -11.06 2.19
CA THR A 106 -5.42 -12.48 2.52
C THR A 106 -6.83 -13.00 2.74
N TRP A 107 -7.03 -14.30 2.48
CA TRP A 107 -8.26 -15.03 2.81
C TRP A 107 -9.57 -14.47 2.19
N LEU A 108 -9.48 -13.80 1.04
CA LEU A 108 -10.62 -13.25 0.29
C LEU A 108 -11.15 -14.27 -0.72
N GLN A 109 -12.03 -15.18 -0.26
CA GLN A 109 -12.50 -16.31 -1.06
C GLN A 109 -13.82 -16.10 -1.82
N ASP A 110 -14.59 -15.07 -1.48
CA ASP A 110 -15.77 -14.72 -2.28
C ASP A 110 -15.31 -13.98 -3.55
N GLU A 111 -15.57 -14.59 -4.71
CA GLU A 111 -15.19 -14.06 -6.02
C GLU A 111 -15.84 -12.71 -6.35
N ASN A 112 -16.94 -12.36 -5.67
CA ASN A 112 -17.73 -11.16 -5.92
C ASN A 112 -17.32 -9.96 -5.07
N LEU A 113 -16.29 -10.10 -4.22
CA LEU A 113 -15.82 -9.00 -3.38
C LEU A 113 -15.23 -7.87 -4.23
N ASP A 114 -15.63 -6.65 -3.91
CA ASP A 114 -15.12 -5.44 -4.55
C ASP A 114 -13.85 -4.95 -3.84
N LEU A 115 -12.76 -4.82 -4.60
CA LEU A 115 -11.48 -4.26 -4.15
C LEU A 115 -11.24 -2.83 -4.66
N GLY A 116 -12.28 -2.14 -5.14
CA GLY A 116 -12.18 -0.76 -5.65
C GLY A 116 -11.60 0.24 -4.64
N PHE A 117 -11.65 -0.07 -3.33
CA PHE A 117 -11.00 0.75 -2.29
C PHE A 117 -9.47 0.82 -2.43
N LEU A 118 -8.83 -0.10 -3.15
CA LEU A 118 -7.37 -0.11 -3.40
C LEU A 118 -6.92 0.86 -4.51
N GLN A 119 -7.84 1.45 -5.27
CA GLN A 119 -7.54 2.19 -6.50
C GLN A 119 -6.61 3.41 -6.34
N TYR A 120 -6.49 3.94 -5.12
CA TYR A 120 -5.71 5.15 -4.83
C TYR A 120 -4.30 4.84 -4.31
N ILE A 121 -4.01 3.59 -3.94
CA ILE A 121 -2.71 3.22 -3.37
C ILE A 121 -1.63 3.44 -4.41
N ARG A 122 -0.64 4.27 -4.07
CA ARG A 122 0.51 4.61 -4.92
C ARG A 122 1.81 4.01 -4.43
N GLU A 123 1.94 3.86 -3.12
CA GLU A 123 3.19 3.44 -2.52
C GLU A 123 2.95 2.56 -1.30
N VAL A 124 3.75 1.50 -1.16
CA VAL A 124 3.80 0.62 0.00
C VAL A 124 5.22 0.61 0.55
N THR A 125 5.40 0.92 1.84
CA THR A 125 6.74 1.02 2.44
C THR A 125 7.36 -0.33 2.78
N GLY A 126 6.53 -1.30 3.16
CA GLY A 126 6.93 -2.68 3.44
C GLY A 126 6.84 -3.57 2.21
N TYR A 127 6.24 -4.75 2.39
CA TYR A 127 5.95 -5.70 1.32
C TYR A 127 4.46 -5.72 0.95
N VAL A 128 4.15 -6.32 -0.19
CA VAL A 128 2.80 -6.65 -0.64
C VAL A 128 2.62 -8.17 -0.62
N LEU A 129 1.62 -8.65 0.11
CA LEU A 129 1.27 -10.07 0.23
C LEU A 129 -0.14 -10.28 -0.31
N ILE A 130 -0.28 -11.20 -1.26
CA ILE A 130 -1.57 -11.68 -1.77
C ILE A 130 -1.61 -13.20 -1.54
N SER A 131 -2.51 -13.67 -0.68
CA SER A 131 -2.55 -15.08 -0.29
C SER A 131 -3.97 -15.59 -0.07
N HIS A 132 -4.32 -16.75 -0.63
CA HIS A 132 -5.68 -17.34 -0.50
C HIS A 132 -6.78 -16.38 -0.98
N VAL A 133 -6.55 -15.73 -2.13
CA VAL A 133 -7.51 -14.84 -2.78
C VAL A 133 -8.11 -15.52 -4.01
N ASP A 134 -9.44 -15.62 -4.05
CA ASP A 134 -10.17 -16.27 -5.16
C ASP A 134 -10.84 -15.23 -6.10
N ILE A 135 -10.76 -13.94 -5.77
CA ILE A 135 -11.23 -12.83 -6.63
C ILE A 135 -10.54 -12.89 -7.99
N LYS A 136 -11.31 -12.83 -9.09
CA LYS A 136 -10.80 -13.07 -10.44
C LYS A 136 -9.78 -12.05 -10.91
N ARG A 137 -9.99 -10.76 -10.62
CA ARG A 137 -9.15 -9.66 -11.09
C ARG A 137 -8.76 -8.79 -9.92
N ILE A 138 -7.47 -8.72 -9.63
CA ILE A 138 -6.93 -7.81 -8.61
C ILE A 138 -6.22 -6.68 -9.34
N VAL A 139 -6.71 -5.46 -9.16
CA VAL A 139 -6.18 -4.27 -9.85
C VAL A 139 -5.69 -3.26 -8.82
N LEU A 140 -4.40 -2.92 -8.88
CA LEU A 140 -3.83 -1.77 -8.17
C LEU A 140 -3.33 -0.76 -9.21
N PRO A 141 -4.24 0.05 -9.80
CA PRO A 141 -3.99 0.80 -11.01
C PRO A 141 -2.98 1.94 -10.83
N ARG A 142 -2.72 2.35 -9.58
CA ARG A 142 -1.83 3.47 -9.26
C ARG A 142 -0.63 3.07 -8.42
N LEU A 143 -0.47 1.79 -8.05
CA LEU A 143 0.66 1.35 -7.25
C LEU A 143 1.94 1.48 -8.10
N GLN A 144 2.82 2.38 -7.69
CA GLN A 144 4.04 2.76 -8.42
C GLN A 144 5.28 2.15 -7.79
N ILE A 145 5.35 2.11 -6.46
CA ILE A 145 6.55 1.69 -5.73
C ILE A 145 6.21 0.75 -4.57
N ILE A 146 7.02 -0.29 -4.44
CA ILE A 146 7.14 -1.11 -3.22
C ILE A 146 8.55 -0.90 -2.67
N ARG A 147 8.69 -0.32 -1.48
CA ARG A 147 10.02 0.02 -0.94
C ARG A 147 10.78 -1.16 -0.33
N GLY A 148 10.08 -2.16 0.21
CA GLY A 148 10.74 -3.30 0.85
C GLY A 148 11.55 -2.97 2.11
N ARG A 149 11.11 -1.98 2.91
CA ARG A 149 11.73 -1.67 4.22
C ARG A 149 11.60 -2.87 5.17
N THR A 150 10.44 -3.52 5.11
CA THR A 150 10.16 -4.84 5.69
C THR A 150 9.88 -5.81 4.56
N LEU A 151 10.34 -7.05 4.68
CA LEU A 151 10.20 -8.09 3.67
C LEU A 151 9.47 -9.31 4.24
N PHE A 152 8.77 -10.03 3.37
CA PHE A 152 8.12 -11.27 3.72
C PHE A 152 9.08 -12.44 3.54
N LYS A 153 9.40 -13.15 4.62
CA LYS A 153 10.21 -14.38 4.56
C LYS A 153 9.32 -15.62 4.67
N MET A 154 9.47 -16.59 3.78
CA MET A 154 8.85 -17.90 3.94
C MET A 154 9.75 -18.81 4.78
N ASN A 155 9.20 -19.66 5.63
CA ASN A 155 10.02 -20.52 6.50
C ASN A 155 10.83 -21.58 5.73
N VAL A 156 10.38 -21.91 4.51
CA VAL A 156 10.96 -22.94 3.65
C VAL A 156 11.94 -22.40 2.61
N ARG A 157 12.24 -21.10 2.66
CA ARG A 157 13.08 -20.40 1.67
C ARG A 157 13.97 -19.37 2.34
N ASP A 158 15.14 -19.17 1.76
CA ASP A 158 16.08 -18.15 2.24
C ASP A 158 15.75 -16.76 1.69
N GLU A 159 15.07 -16.69 0.54
CA GLU A 159 14.76 -15.42 -0.10
C GLU A 159 13.71 -14.62 0.68
N GLU A 160 13.91 -13.30 0.72
CA GLU A 160 12.98 -12.34 1.31
C GLU A 160 12.24 -11.58 0.22
N PHE A 161 10.90 -11.48 0.33
CA PHE A 161 10.03 -11.01 -0.75
C PHE A 161 9.42 -9.64 -0.44
N ALA A 162 9.47 -8.74 -1.42
CA ALA A 162 8.77 -7.47 -1.41
C ALA A 162 7.38 -7.56 -2.04
N LEU A 163 7.20 -8.45 -3.02
CA LEU A 163 5.90 -8.83 -3.56
C LEU A 163 5.80 -10.34 -3.52
N ILE A 164 4.79 -10.87 -2.85
CA ILE A 164 4.50 -12.30 -2.83
C ILE A 164 3.04 -12.56 -3.15
N VAL A 165 2.81 -13.44 -4.12
CA VAL A 165 1.49 -13.94 -4.49
C VAL A 165 1.51 -15.44 -4.37
N THR A 166 0.67 -15.99 -3.50
CA THR A 166 0.68 -17.42 -3.20
C THR A 166 -0.71 -18.01 -3.03
N LEU A 167 -0.89 -19.27 -3.40
CA LEU A 167 -2.09 -20.07 -3.12
C LEU A 167 -3.40 -19.35 -3.48
N SER A 168 -3.41 -18.59 -4.58
CA SER A 168 -4.53 -17.76 -4.99
C SER A 168 -5.08 -18.22 -6.35
N LYS A 169 -6.38 -18.03 -6.57
CA LYS A 169 -7.09 -18.46 -7.79
C LYS A 169 -7.46 -17.31 -8.72
N MET A 170 -6.89 -16.13 -8.51
CA MET A 170 -7.05 -14.98 -9.40
C MET A 170 -6.55 -15.28 -10.82
N TYR A 171 -7.18 -14.65 -11.80
CA TYR A 171 -6.86 -14.78 -13.22
C TYR A 171 -5.80 -13.74 -13.63
N THR A 172 -5.95 -12.50 -13.16
CA THR A 172 -5.00 -11.41 -13.46
C THR A 172 -4.62 -10.65 -12.19
N LEU A 173 -3.34 -10.23 -12.15
CA LEU A 173 -2.82 -9.27 -11.18
C LEU A 173 -2.36 -8.04 -11.97
N GLU A 174 -3.19 -7.01 -11.98
CA GLU A 174 -3.03 -5.83 -12.81
C GLU A 174 -2.32 -4.72 -12.03
N LEU A 175 -1.02 -4.56 -12.29
CA LEU A 175 -0.15 -3.53 -11.69
C LEU A 175 0.44 -2.58 -12.75
N PRO A 176 -0.37 -1.95 -13.63
CA PRO A 176 0.11 -1.22 -14.81
C PRO A 176 1.00 -0.02 -14.47
N ALA A 177 0.83 0.55 -13.26
CA ALA A 177 1.63 1.67 -12.79
C ALA A 177 2.91 1.26 -12.05
N LEU A 178 3.15 -0.02 -11.76
CA LEU A 178 4.29 -0.47 -10.96
C LEU A 178 5.60 -0.24 -11.71
N ARG A 179 6.51 0.49 -11.09
CA ARG A 179 7.80 0.90 -11.68
C ARG A 179 9.02 0.42 -10.93
N ASP A 180 8.91 0.30 -9.62
CA ASP A 180 10.08 0.02 -8.80
C ASP A 180 9.76 -0.86 -7.59
N VAL A 181 10.62 -1.85 -7.38
CA VAL A 181 10.77 -2.58 -6.13
C VAL A 181 12.18 -2.30 -5.63
N LEU A 182 12.29 -1.46 -4.60
CA LEU A 182 13.59 -0.92 -4.17
C LEU A 182 14.46 -1.95 -3.45
N ARG A 183 13.84 -2.85 -2.69
CA ARG A 183 14.50 -3.91 -1.94
C ARG A 183 13.58 -5.14 -1.90
N GLY A 184 14.16 -6.33 -1.99
CA GLY A 184 13.49 -7.62 -1.90
C GLY A 184 13.14 -8.27 -3.24
N SER A 185 12.88 -9.58 -3.18
CA SER A 185 12.55 -10.43 -4.32
C SER A 185 11.05 -10.44 -4.61
N ILE A 186 10.68 -11.03 -5.75
CA ILE A 186 9.29 -11.23 -6.18
C ILE A 186 9.00 -12.71 -6.20
N GLY A 187 7.92 -13.13 -5.53
CA GLY A 187 7.58 -14.53 -5.33
C GLY A 187 6.18 -14.86 -5.84
N LEU A 188 6.08 -15.80 -6.77
CA LEU A 188 4.83 -16.23 -7.38
C LEU A 188 4.70 -17.75 -7.21
N PHE A 189 3.90 -18.17 -6.24
CA PHE A 189 3.85 -19.56 -5.77
C PHE A 189 2.45 -20.16 -5.91
N ASN A 190 2.30 -21.22 -6.70
CA ASN A 190 1.07 -22.03 -6.77
C ASN A 190 -0.20 -21.21 -7.03
N ASN A 191 -0.17 -20.33 -8.03
CA ASN A 191 -1.34 -19.59 -8.50
C ASN A 191 -1.81 -20.19 -9.83
N TYR A 192 -2.79 -21.10 -9.77
CA TYR A 192 -3.16 -21.93 -10.93
C TYR A 192 -3.69 -21.13 -12.13
N ASN A 193 -4.52 -20.12 -11.87
CA ASN A 193 -5.21 -19.34 -12.91
C ASN A 193 -4.43 -18.09 -13.38
N LEU A 194 -3.29 -17.77 -12.77
CA LEU A 194 -2.64 -16.48 -12.94
C LEU A 194 -1.98 -16.36 -14.33
N CYS A 195 -2.50 -15.43 -15.14
CA CYS A 195 -2.03 -15.16 -16.49
C CYS A 195 -1.11 -13.93 -16.59
N HIS A 196 -0.39 -13.83 -17.71
CA HIS A 196 0.48 -12.71 -18.15
C HIS A 196 1.70 -12.38 -17.29
N VAL A 197 1.72 -12.69 -15.99
CA VAL A 197 2.82 -12.31 -15.09
C VAL A 197 4.17 -12.91 -15.50
N LYS A 198 4.19 -14.01 -16.25
CA LYS A 198 5.42 -14.57 -16.86
C LYS A 198 5.98 -13.75 -18.02
N THR A 199 5.18 -12.88 -18.63
CA THR A 199 5.59 -11.97 -19.70
C THR A 199 6.27 -10.70 -19.17
N ILE A 200 6.11 -10.41 -17.88
CA ILE A 200 6.69 -9.23 -17.23
C ILE A 200 8.21 -9.34 -17.14
N ASN A 201 8.90 -8.33 -17.64
CA ASN A 201 10.33 -8.18 -17.47
C ASN A 201 10.64 -7.63 -16.07
N TRP A 202 10.96 -8.50 -15.11
CA TRP A 202 11.22 -8.07 -13.74
C TRP A 202 12.54 -7.33 -13.53
N LYS A 203 13.51 -7.43 -14.45
CA LYS A 203 14.77 -6.67 -14.35
C LYS A 203 14.53 -5.16 -14.47
N GLU A 204 13.49 -4.77 -15.21
CA GLU A 204 13.00 -3.39 -15.31
C GLU A 204 12.44 -2.87 -13.96
N ILE A 205 11.85 -3.74 -13.13
CA ILE A 205 11.12 -3.35 -11.92
C ILE A 205 11.98 -3.50 -10.66
N ILE A 206 12.72 -4.60 -10.52
CA ILE A 206 13.55 -4.87 -9.34
C ILE A 206 14.81 -4.01 -9.40
N SER A 207 14.99 -3.15 -8.40
CA SER A 207 16.21 -2.36 -8.21
C SER A 207 17.20 -2.99 -7.24
N ASP A 208 16.75 -3.95 -6.42
CA ASP A 208 17.61 -4.69 -5.52
C ASP A 208 18.62 -5.55 -6.30
N PRO A 209 19.94 -5.38 -6.11
CA PRO A 209 20.95 -6.20 -6.77
C PRO A 209 20.86 -7.69 -6.43
N GLU A 210 20.38 -8.02 -5.23
CA GLU A 210 20.19 -9.42 -4.78
C GLU A 210 18.75 -9.91 -5.05
N GLY A 211 17.86 -9.01 -5.45
CA GLY A 211 16.47 -9.31 -5.72
C GLY A 211 16.30 -10.12 -7.00
N THR A 212 15.47 -11.16 -6.94
CA THR A 212 15.14 -11.99 -8.10
C THR A 212 13.63 -12.24 -8.19
N ALA A 213 13.16 -12.63 -9.36
CA ALA A 213 11.78 -13.07 -9.56
C ALA A 213 11.72 -14.60 -9.60
N ILE A 214 10.97 -15.18 -8.66
CA ILE A 214 10.87 -16.62 -8.43
C ILE A 214 9.44 -17.07 -8.75
N TYR A 215 9.36 -18.07 -9.61
CA TYR A 215 8.10 -18.70 -10.02
C TYR A 215 8.11 -20.17 -9.63
N VAL A 216 7.06 -20.60 -8.93
CA VAL A 216 6.83 -22.01 -8.62
C VAL A 216 5.40 -22.36 -8.99
N TYR A 217 5.28 -23.35 -9.87
CA TYR A 217 4.01 -23.90 -10.30
C TYR A 217 4.03 -25.41 -10.02
N ASN A 218 3.39 -25.83 -8.93
CA ASN A 218 3.33 -27.23 -8.54
C ASN A 218 1.90 -27.78 -8.68
N PHE A 219 1.42 -27.84 -9.92
CA PHE A 219 0.14 -28.46 -10.26
C PHE A 219 0.35 -29.62 -11.23
N THR A 220 -0.46 -30.68 -11.06
CA THR A 220 -0.46 -31.84 -11.96
C THR A 220 -1.04 -31.52 -13.34
N SER A 221 -1.92 -30.51 -13.40
CA SER A 221 -2.55 -30.07 -14.63
C SER A 221 -1.65 -29.10 -15.39
N PRO A 222 -1.63 -29.17 -16.74
CA PRO A 222 -0.89 -28.22 -17.55
C PRO A 222 -1.35 -26.80 -17.25
N GLU A 223 -0.43 -25.86 -17.44
CA GLU A 223 -0.74 -24.44 -17.32
C GLU A 223 -1.80 -24.05 -18.34
N ARG A 224 -2.71 -23.18 -17.93
CA ARG A 224 -3.80 -22.71 -18.78
C ARG A 224 -3.25 -21.89 -19.94
N GLU A 225 -3.86 -22.04 -21.11
CA GLU A 225 -3.64 -21.11 -22.22
C GLU A 225 -4.24 -19.74 -21.87
N CYS A 226 -3.36 -18.75 -21.72
CA CYS A 226 -3.72 -17.36 -21.48
C CYS A 226 -3.87 -16.60 -22.80
N THR A 227 -4.69 -15.55 -22.79
CA THR A 227 -4.76 -14.61 -23.90
C THR A 227 -3.40 -13.94 -24.12
N PRO A 228 -3.00 -13.69 -25.38
CA PRO A 228 -1.78 -12.95 -25.65
C PRO A 228 -1.93 -11.49 -25.22
N CYS A 229 -0.81 -10.83 -24.91
CA CYS A 229 -0.81 -9.40 -24.64
C CYS A 229 -1.36 -8.60 -25.81
N HIS A 230 -1.91 -7.42 -25.51
CA HIS A 230 -2.42 -6.53 -26.55
C HIS A 230 -1.32 -6.16 -27.56
N LYS A 231 -1.66 -6.05 -28.85
CA LYS A 231 -0.72 -5.77 -29.96
C LYS A 231 0.11 -4.49 -29.83
N PHE A 232 -0.26 -3.59 -28.92
CA PHE A 232 0.48 -2.34 -28.66
C PHE A 232 1.52 -2.48 -27.54
N CYS A 233 1.51 -3.59 -26.81
CA CYS A 233 2.54 -3.88 -25.82
C CYS A 233 3.84 -4.23 -26.54
N LYS A 234 4.93 -3.56 -26.16
CA LYS A 234 6.26 -3.83 -26.73
C LYS A 234 6.80 -5.18 -26.27
N GLU A 235 6.60 -5.50 -25.00
CA GLU A 235 7.02 -6.74 -24.36
C GLU A 235 5.86 -7.28 -23.50
N GLY A 236 6.01 -7.28 -22.17
CA GLY A 236 5.04 -7.84 -21.24
C GLY A 236 3.77 -7.01 -21.01
N CYS A 237 2.78 -7.66 -20.40
CA CYS A 237 1.56 -7.03 -19.93
C CYS A 237 1.10 -7.65 -18.59
N TRP A 238 0.32 -6.89 -17.82
CA TRP A 238 -0.24 -7.33 -16.55
C TRP A 238 -1.62 -8.00 -16.70
N GLY A 239 -2.23 -7.89 -17.87
CA GLY A 239 -3.59 -8.31 -18.18
C GLY A 239 -3.96 -7.96 -19.61
N ASP A 240 -5.22 -8.18 -19.96
CA ASP A 240 -5.77 -7.80 -21.26
C ASP A 240 -5.85 -6.27 -21.43
N GLY A 241 -5.83 -5.80 -22.67
CA GLY A 241 -5.98 -4.38 -23.00
C GLY A 241 -4.66 -3.59 -23.08
N PRO A 242 -4.63 -2.48 -23.85
CA PRO A 242 -3.44 -1.65 -24.02
C PRO A 242 -3.00 -0.91 -22.74
N GLU A 243 -3.91 -0.69 -21.79
CA GLU A 243 -3.65 -0.06 -20.50
C GLU A 243 -2.78 -0.93 -19.57
N ASN A 244 -2.75 -2.24 -19.81
CA ASN A 244 -2.02 -3.20 -19.02
C ASN A 244 -0.61 -3.50 -19.56
N CYS A 245 -0.18 -2.83 -20.63
CA CYS A 245 1.17 -3.00 -21.14
C CYS A 245 2.23 -2.57 -20.10
N GLN A 246 3.27 -3.38 -19.92
CA GLN A 246 4.41 -3.00 -19.11
C GLN A 246 5.10 -1.81 -19.74
N VAL A 247 5.42 -0.81 -18.91
CA VAL A 247 6.09 0.40 -19.35
C VAL A 247 7.51 0.43 -18.80
N PHE A 248 8.45 0.75 -19.68
CA PHE A 248 9.89 0.71 -19.43
C PHE A 248 10.44 2.09 -19.12
N SER A 249 11.35 2.13 -18.17
CA SER A 249 11.97 3.31 -17.60
C SER A 249 13.40 3.06 -17.14
N LYS A 250 13.94 1.84 -17.29
CA LYS A 250 15.30 1.45 -16.89
C LYS A 250 16.09 0.77 -17.98
N GLU A 251 15.58 -0.33 -18.52
CA GLU A 251 16.32 -1.16 -19.49
C GLU A 251 16.50 -0.44 -20.84
N THR A 252 15.54 0.41 -21.22
CA THR A 252 15.55 1.15 -22.50
C THR A 252 16.32 2.47 -22.46
N CYS A 253 16.98 2.77 -21.33
CA CYS A 253 17.63 4.05 -21.11
C CYS A 253 19.02 4.13 -21.76
N SER A 254 19.45 5.36 -22.05
CA SER A 254 20.83 5.60 -22.47
C SER A 254 21.79 5.22 -21.34
N PRO A 255 22.97 4.63 -21.64
CA PRO A 255 24.01 4.32 -20.64
C PRO A 255 24.50 5.54 -19.84
N GLN A 256 24.25 6.77 -20.33
CA GLN A 256 24.61 8.01 -19.63
C GLN A 256 23.66 8.33 -18.46
N CYS A 257 22.49 7.69 -18.38
CA CYS A 257 21.56 7.88 -17.28
C CYS A 257 22.09 7.18 -16.03
N PHE A 258 22.70 7.97 -15.12
CA PHE A 258 23.18 7.48 -13.83
C PHE A 258 22.04 6.81 -13.04
N GLN A 259 22.28 5.61 -12.50
CA GLN A 259 21.28 4.75 -11.83
C GLN A 259 20.11 4.26 -12.70
N GLY A 260 20.18 4.51 -14.01
CA GLY A 260 19.37 3.81 -15.01
C GLY A 260 17.88 4.11 -14.93
N ARG A 261 17.44 5.35 -14.68
CA ARG A 261 16.03 5.73 -14.91
C ARG A 261 15.93 6.86 -15.94
N CYS A 262 14.95 6.76 -16.84
CA CYS A 262 14.74 7.72 -17.92
C CYS A 262 13.26 7.87 -18.29
N PHE A 263 12.94 8.99 -18.94
CA PHE A 263 11.63 9.24 -19.54
C PHE A 263 11.66 9.14 -21.08
N GLY A 264 12.85 8.86 -21.64
CA GLY A 264 13.08 8.62 -23.06
C GLY A 264 14.44 7.98 -23.31
N SER A 265 14.69 7.52 -24.54
CA SER A 265 15.90 6.74 -24.88
C SER A 265 17.14 7.61 -25.12
N LYS A 266 16.99 8.93 -25.28
CA LYS A 266 18.13 9.80 -25.59
C LYS A 266 18.97 10.11 -24.34
N PRO A 267 20.27 10.42 -24.50
CA PRO A 267 21.16 10.69 -23.36
C PRO A 267 20.79 11.87 -22.46
N ARG A 268 19.95 12.80 -22.93
CA ARG A 268 19.45 13.93 -22.14
C ARG A 268 18.06 13.69 -21.55
N GLU A 269 17.45 12.55 -21.84
CA GLU A 269 16.10 12.18 -21.38
C GLU A 269 16.16 11.31 -20.10
N CYS A 270 17.18 11.55 -19.26
CA CYS A 270 17.39 10.87 -17.99
C CYS A 270 16.58 11.52 -16.87
N CYS A 271 16.18 10.71 -15.89
CA CYS A 271 15.52 11.21 -14.69
C CYS A 271 16.52 11.87 -13.73
N HIS A 272 16.00 12.72 -12.84
CA HIS A 272 16.80 13.23 -11.73
C HIS A 272 17.22 12.09 -10.79
N LEU A 273 18.41 12.20 -10.18
CA LEU A 273 18.98 11.19 -9.28
C LEU A 273 18.17 10.94 -7.98
N PHE A 274 17.18 11.78 -7.70
CA PHE A 274 16.28 11.63 -6.55
C PHE A 274 14.95 10.95 -6.92
N CYS A 275 14.74 10.64 -8.21
CA CYS A 275 13.57 9.90 -8.65
C CYS A 275 13.73 8.41 -8.39
N ALA A 276 12.62 7.75 -8.08
CA ALA A 276 12.47 6.30 -8.04
C ALA A 276 11.31 5.91 -8.97
N GLY A 277 11.43 4.76 -9.65
CA GLY A 277 10.43 4.29 -10.61
C GLY A 277 10.29 5.12 -11.90
N GLY A 278 11.15 6.10 -12.13
CA GLY A 278 11.12 6.94 -13.33
C GLY A 278 10.55 8.34 -13.10
N CYS A 279 10.29 9.04 -14.20
CA CYS A 279 9.94 10.46 -14.21
C CYS A 279 9.18 10.82 -15.51
N THR A 280 8.56 11.99 -15.53
CA THR A 280 7.96 12.60 -16.72
C THR A 280 8.85 13.66 -17.36
N GLY A 281 9.96 14.01 -16.71
CA GLY A 281 10.90 15.04 -17.13
C GLY A 281 12.19 15.01 -16.29
N PRO A 282 13.15 15.90 -16.58
CA PRO A 282 14.48 15.85 -15.98
C PRO A 282 14.57 16.45 -14.57
N LYS A 283 13.53 17.13 -14.07
CA LYS A 283 13.60 17.84 -12.79
C LYS A 283 13.21 16.95 -11.60
N GLN A 284 13.59 17.38 -10.40
CA GLN A 284 13.19 16.77 -9.13
C GLN A 284 11.67 16.77 -8.89
N SER A 285 10.96 17.72 -9.51
CA SER A 285 9.49 17.82 -9.48
C SER A 285 8.79 16.85 -10.43
N ASP A 286 9.53 16.26 -11.36
CA ASP A 286 8.97 15.46 -12.45
C ASP A 286 9.06 13.96 -12.12
N CYS A 287 9.53 13.60 -10.93
CA CYS A 287 9.65 12.23 -10.49
C CYS A 287 8.27 11.57 -10.29
N ILE A 288 8.15 10.30 -10.69
CA ILE A 288 6.94 9.50 -10.41
C ILE A 288 6.81 9.28 -8.90
N ALA A 289 7.93 8.98 -8.24
CA ALA A 289 8.04 8.93 -6.79
C ALA A 289 9.48 9.22 -6.35
N CYS A 290 9.65 9.49 -5.06
CA CYS A 290 10.93 9.92 -4.51
C CYS A 290 11.73 8.77 -3.93
N ARG A 291 13.01 8.70 -4.30
CA ARG A 291 13.97 7.77 -3.71
C ARG A 291 14.15 8.04 -2.22
N ASN A 292 14.34 9.31 -1.87
CA ASN A 292 14.58 9.78 -0.52
C ASN A 292 13.30 10.39 0.08
N PHE A 293 13.19 11.71 0.16
CA PHE A 293 12.03 12.38 0.72
C PHE A 293 11.18 13.09 -0.34
N TYR A 294 9.87 12.97 -0.21
CA TYR A 294 8.89 13.77 -0.94
C TYR A 294 8.51 15.02 -0.13
N ASP A 295 8.65 16.20 -0.75
CA ASP A 295 8.34 17.48 -0.15
C ASP A 295 7.52 18.35 -1.12
N ASP A 296 6.20 18.44 -0.89
CA ASP A 296 5.24 19.25 -1.67
C ASP A 296 5.39 19.16 -3.20
N GLY A 297 5.58 17.93 -3.72
CA GLY A 297 5.70 17.69 -5.17
C GLY A 297 7.13 17.61 -5.68
N VAL A 298 8.14 17.77 -4.83
CA VAL A 298 9.56 17.75 -5.21
C VAL A 298 10.30 16.68 -4.41
N CYS A 299 11.13 15.89 -5.08
CA CYS A 299 12.01 14.94 -4.41
C CYS A 299 13.27 15.61 -3.89
N LYS A 300 13.50 15.51 -2.59
CA LYS A 300 14.65 16.09 -1.89
C LYS A 300 15.49 15.01 -1.21
N GLN A 301 16.76 15.32 -0.98
CA GLN A 301 17.66 14.43 -0.26
C GLN A 301 17.33 14.35 1.23
N GLU A 302 16.98 15.48 1.84
CA GLU A 302 16.60 15.62 3.25
C GLU A 302 15.43 16.59 3.37
N CYS A 303 14.65 16.46 4.45
CA CYS A 303 13.61 17.43 4.75
C CYS A 303 14.23 18.76 5.22
N PRO A 304 13.57 19.91 4.95
CA PRO A 304 14.02 21.20 5.45
C PRO A 304 14.24 21.15 6.97
N PRO A 305 15.44 21.47 7.48
CA PRO A 305 15.78 21.30 8.89
C PRO A 305 14.92 22.23 9.75
N MET A 306 14.65 21.82 10.99
CA MET A 306 13.83 22.61 11.93
C MET A 306 14.52 23.90 12.40
N GLN A 307 15.85 23.93 12.30
CA GLN A 307 16.68 25.08 12.66
C GLN A 307 17.65 25.40 11.51
N ILE A 308 17.95 26.68 11.34
CA ILE A 308 18.94 27.20 10.39
C ILE A 308 20.01 27.95 11.16
N TYR A 309 21.27 27.79 10.76
CA TYR A 309 22.38 28.50 11.37
C TYR A 309 22.48 29.90 10.78
N ASN A 310 22.41 30.93 11.63
CA ASN A 310 22.63 32.30 11.23
C ASN A 310 24.12 32.65 11.42
N PRO A 311 24.90 32.84 10.34
CA PRO A 311 26.33 33.12 10.43
C PRO A 311 26.65 34.53 10.95
N THR A 312 25.68 35.44 11.01
CA THR A 312 25.85 36.81 11.53
C THR A 312 25.75 36.86 13.05
N THR A 313 24.80 36.13 13.62
CA THR A 313 24.58 36.05 15.07
C THR A 313 25.29 34.86 15.71
N TYR A 314 25.88 33.98 14.89
CA TYR A 314 26.50 32.71 15.29
C TYR A 314 25.54 31.81 16.10
N SER A 315 24.23 31.90 15.82
CA SER A 315 23.18 31.19 16.56
C SER A 315 22.30 30.33 15.68
N TRP A 316 21.67 29.31 16.27
CA TRP A 316 20.62 28.54 15.63
C TRP A 316 19.28 29.26 15.76
N GLU A 317 18.61 29.50 14.64
CA GLU A 317 17.30 30.13 14.56
C GLU A 317 16.26 29.13 14.03
N VAL A 318 14.99 29.31 14.43
CA VAL A 318 13.91 28.45 13.96
C VAL A 318 13.70 28.66 12.47
N ASN A 319 13.67 27.58 11.70
CA ASN A 319 13.39 27.63 10.27
C ASN A 319 11.86 27.67 10.03
N PRO A 320 11.30 28.76 9.46
CA PRO A 320 9.87 28.81 9.14
C PRO A 320 9.45 27.73 8.13
N GLU A 321 10.38 27.32 7.27
CA GLU A 321 10.17 26.26 6.28
C GLU A 321 10.42 24.85 6.83
N GLY A 322 10.89 24.71 8.08
CA GLY A 322 11.19 23.44 8.71
C GLY A 322 10.05 22.43 8.62
N LYS A 323 10.39 21.16 8.35
CA LYS A 323 9.45 20.03 8.29
C LYS A 323 10.06 18.81 8.94
N TYR A 324 9.19 17.98 9.53
CA TYR A 324 9.57 16.70 10.09
C TYR A 324 9.65 15.62 9.02
N ALA A 325 10.66 14.75 9.12
CA ALA A 325 10.74 13.53 8.36
C ALA A 325 9.73 12.49 8.91
N TYR A 326 8.74 12.12 8.09
CA TYR A 326 7.83 11.01 8.35
C TYR A 326 7.99 9.97 7.25
N GLY A 327 8.66 8.85 7.56
CA GLY A 327 8.90 7.78 6.60
C GLY A 327 9.80 8.21 5.44
N ALA A 328 9.19 8.50 4.28
CA ALA A 328 9.84 9.04 3.08
C ALA A 328 9.20 10.37 2.63
N THR A 329 8.52 11.07 3.54
CA THR A 329 7.76 12.30 3.26
C THR A 329 8.09 13.36 4.29
N CYS A 330 8.12 14.63 3.87
CA CYS A 330 8.30 15.77 4.76
C CYS A 330 6.94 16.33 5.17
N VAL A 331 6.66 16.39 6.47
CA VAL A 331 5.38 16.85 7.03
C VAL A 331 5.58 18.02 7.97
N LYS A 332 4.64 18.97 7.97
CA LYS A 332 4.71 20.12 8.91
C LYS A 332 4.38 19.74 10.35
N LYS A 333 3.58 18.69 10.56
CA LYS A 333 3.22 18.15 11.87
C LYS A 333 3.30 16.64 11.82
N CYS A 334 3.84 16.03 12.87
CA CYS A 334 3.79 14.57 13.01
C CYS A 334 2.35 14.09 13.21
N PRO A 335 1.98 12.93 12.66
CA PRO A 335 0.73 12.24 13.00
C PRO A 335 0.57 12.04 14.51
N GLU A 336 -0.65 12.05 15.02
CA GLU A 336 -0.93 12.00 16.48
C GLU A 336 -0.39 10.75 17.19
N HIS A 337 -0.25 9.63 16.47
CA HIS A 337 0.29 8.38 17.01
C HIS A 337 1.83 8.32 17.03
N LEU A 338 2.52 9.40 16.65
CA LEU A 338 3.99 9.50 16.62
C LEU A 338 4.48 10.65 17.48
N LEU A 339 5.74 10.51 17.91
CA LEU A 339 6.45 11.49 18.72
C LEU A 339 7.39 12.32 17.84
N LYS A 340 7.63 13.57 18.24
CA LYS A 340 8.59 14.46 17.58
C LYS A 340 9.98 14.28 18.19
N ASP A 341 10.99 14.01 17.37
CA ASP A 341 12.39 13.92 17.79
C ASP A 341 13.35 14.46 16.72
N ASN A 342 14.13 15.50 17.04
CA ASN A 342 15.20 16.05 16.19
C ASN A 342 14.84 16.25 14.70
N GLY A 343 13.60 16.69 14.39
CA GLY A 343 13.15 16.88 13.01
C GLY A 343 12.65 15.61 12.32
N ALA A 344 12.37 14.54 13.06
CA ALA A 344 11.72 13.32 12.59
C ALA A 344 10.49 12.95 13.45
N CYS A 345 9.59 12.16 12.86
CA CYS A 345 8.47 11.54 13.55
C CYS A 345 8.83 10.09 13.91
N VAL A 346 8.93 9.79 15.20
CA VAL A 346 9.39 8.50 15.72
C VAL A 346 8.29 7.78 16.50
N ARG A 347 8.33 6.44 16.54
CA ARG A 347 7.34 5.63 17.29
C ARG A 347 7.62 5.60 18.80
N SER A 348 8.89 5.67 19.16
CA SER A 348 9.39 5.65 20.54
C SER A 348 10.57 6.59 20.67
N CYS A 349 10.78 7.09 21.89
CA CYS A 349 11.93 7.95 22.15
C CYS A 349 13.21 7.14 22.29
N PRO A 350 14.37 7.72 21.92
CA PRO A 350 15.68 7.15 22.22
C PRO A 350 15.86 6.88 23.72
N SER A 351 16.77 5.97 24.07
CA SER A 351 16.97 5.50 25.46
C SER A 351 17.35 6.57 26.49
N ASN A 352 17.86 7.73 26.04
CA ASN A 352 18.20 8.89 26.88
C ASN A 352 17.10 9.96 26.92
N LYS A 353 15.93 9.70 26.33
CA LYS A 353 14.80 10.62 26.24
C LYS A 353 13.52 9.95 26.73
N ARG A 354 12.55 10.77 27.14
CA ARG A 354 11.20 10.36 27.53
C ARG A 354 10.17 11.11 26.69
N ALA A 355 9.00 10.50 26.51
CA ALA A 355 7.88 11.15 25.84
C ALA A 355 7.21 12.14 26.81
N VAL A 356 7.13 13.41 26.42
CA VAL A 356 6.39 14.46 27.13
C VAL A 356 5.64 15.27 26.08
N ASP A 357 4.31 15.36 26.19
CA ASP A 357 3.44 16.12 25.28
C ASP A 357 3.67 15.85 23.78
N GLY A 358 3.93 14.59 23.43
CA GLY A 358 4.18 14.17 22.05
C GLY A 358 5.58 14.53 21.51
N GLU A 359 6.51 14.93 22.37
CA GLU A 359 7.91 15.20 22.04
C GLU A 359 8.87 14.34 22.85
N CYS A 360 10.00 13.98 22.24
CA CYS A 360 11.07 13.28 22.93
C CYS A 360 12.01 14.30 23.57
N VAL A 361 11.92 14.42 24.90
CA VAL A 361 12.74 15.32 25.71
C VAL A 361 13.80 14.53 26.49
N PRO A 362 15.02 15.07 26.68
CA PRO A 362 16.02 14.46 27.54
C PRO A 362 15.48 14.17 28.95
N CYS A 363 15.91 13.06 29.55
CA CYS A 363 15.55 12.74 30.94
C CYS A 363 16.40 13.55 31.93
N ASP A 364 15.75 14.06 32.99
CA ASP A 364 16.44 14.68 34.13
C ASP A 364 16.88 13.60 35.13
N GLY A 365 17.96 12.88 34.80
CA GLY A 365 18.48 11.75 35.58
C GLY A 365 18.21 10.38 34.91
N PRO A 366 18.11 9.27 35.68
CA PRO A 366 17.86 7.97 35.10
C PRO A 366 16.48 7.94 34.44
N CYS A 367 16.44 7.59 33.14
CA CYS A 367 15.19 7.48 32.40
C CYS A 367 14.27 6.41 33.00
N PRO A 368 12.94 6.56 32.85
CA PRO A 368 11.98 5.53 33.20
C PRO A 368 12.38 4.21 32.56
N LYS A 369 12.40 3.12 33.34
CA LYS A 369 12.70 1.80 32.79
C LYS A 369 11.64 1.44 31.75
N THR A 370 12.08 1.46 30.49
CA THR A 370 11.26 1.13 29.34
C THR A 370 11.53 -0.31 28.95
N CYS A 371 10.46 -1.07 28.77
CA CYS A 371 10.52 -2.50 28.47
C CYS A 371 9.78 -2.78 27.17
N VAL A 372 10.30 -3.70 26.36
CA VAL A 372 9.70 -4.04 25.08
C VAL A 372 8.58 -5.06 25.30
N GLY A 373 7.42 -4.81 24.72
CA GLY A 373 6.29 -5.72 24.72
C GLY A 373 6.60 -7.03 24.00
N VAL A 374 5.89 -8.08 24.38
CA VAL A 374 6.01 -9.42 23.79
C VAL A 374 4.66 -9.84 23.22
N GLU A 375 4.67 -10.78 22.29
CA GLU A 375 3.46 -11.21 21.57
C GLU A 375 2.38 -11.76 22.52
N VAL A 376 2.75 -12.65 23.44
CA VAL A 376 1.82 -13.20 24.45
C VAL A 376 2.52 -13.28 25.81
N ILE A 377 1.85 -12.83 26.86
CA ILE A 377 2.35 -12.95 28.23
C ILE A 377 2.27 -14.41 28.70
N HIS A 378 3.34 -14.93 29.29
CA HIS A 378 3.38 -16.27 29.88
C HIS A 378 4.36 -16.37 31.06
N ALA A 379 4.34 -17.49 31.77
CA ALA A 379 5.14 -17.71 32.99
C ALA A 379 6.66 -17.55 32.81
N GLY A 380 7.17 -17.66 31.57
CA GLY A 380 8.58 -17.54 31.24
C GLY A 380 9.05 -16.11 30.96
N ASN A 381 8.16 -15.22 30.51
CA ASN A 381 8.52 -13.85 30.14
C ASN A 381 8.04 -12.79 31.15
N ILE A 382 7.08 -13.12 32.02
CA ILE A 382 6.45 -12.16 32.95
C ILE A 382 7.44 -11.42 33.85
N ASP A 383 8.54 -12.07 34.26
CA ASP A 383 9.54 -11.45 35.14
C ASP A 383 10.39 -10.38 34.44
N SER A 384 10.44 -10.37 33.10
CA SER A 384 11.12 -9.33 32.32
C SER A 384 10.51 -7.94 32.53
N PHE A 385 9.23 -7.90 32.92
CA PHE A 385 8.47 -6.67 33.15
C PHE A 385 8.68 -6.06 34.55
N LYS A 386 9.53 -6.65 35.41
CA LYS A 386 9.75 -6.15 36.78
C LYS A 386 10.31 -4.73 36.79
N GLY A 387 9.59 -3.83 37.45
CA GLY A 387 9.96 -2.43 37.60
C GLY A 387 9.86 -1.61 36.32
N CYS A 388 9.19 -2.13 35.28
CA CYS A 388 8.92 -1.39 34.07
C CYS A 388 7.86 -0.32 34.36
N THR A 389 8.11 0.88 33.84
CA THR A 389 7.23 2.04 34.00
C THR A 389 6.57 2.41 32.68
N VAL A 390 7.29 2.21 31.57
CA VAL A 390 6.77 2.36 30.21
C VAL A 390 6.95 1.03 29.50
N LEU A 391 5.90 0.54 28.83
CA LEU A 391 5.97 -0.62 27.96
C LEU A 391 5.85 -0.18 26.50
N GLU A 392 6.92 -0.43 25.73
CA GLU A 392 6.98 -0.19 24.30
C GLU A 392 6.42 -1.40 23.55
N GLY A 393 5.16 -1.33 23.13
CA GLY A 393 4.46 -2.41 22.45
C GLY A 393 3.10 -2.69 23.07
N ASN A 394 2.68 -3.95 23.00
CA ASN A 394 1.36 -4.39 23.44
C ASN A 394 1.49 -5.36 24.63
N ILE A 395 0.39 -5.50 25.37
CA ILE A 395 0.23 -6.56 26.37
C ILE A 395 -0.93 -7.44 25.93
N GLU A 396 -0.66 -8.72 25.68
CA GLU A 396 -1.70 -9.70 25.36
C GLU A 396 -1.76 -10.79 26.42
N THR A 397 -2.91 -10.89 27.08
CA THR A 397 -3.20 -11.93 28.07
C THR A 397 -4.27 -12.84 27.49
N LEU A 398 -3.86 -14.02 27.03
CA LEU A 398 -4.70 -15.01 26.36
C LEU A 398 -4.97 -16.21 27.28
N GLU A 399 -5.92 -17.10 26.93
CA GLU A 399 -6.23 -18.25 27.80
C GLU A 399 -5.00 -19.13 28.14
N ASN A 400 -4.10 -19.30 27.17
CA ASN A 400 -2.86 -20.05 27.34
C ASN A 400 -1.88 -19.38 28.33
N THR A 401 -2.00 -18.07 28.60
CA THR A 401 -1.24 -17.38 29.65
C THR A 401 -1.44 -18.06 31.01
N PHE A 402 -2.69 -18.40 31.37
CA PHE A 402 -3.00 -19.05 32.65
C PHE A 402 -3.06 -20.59 32.55
N LYS A 403 -3.48 -21.15 31.41
CA LYS A 403 -3.57 -22.61 31.21
C LYS A 403 -2.24 -23.28 30.84
N GLY A 404 -1.18 -22.49 30.60
CA GLY A 404 0.15 -22.94 30.19
C GLY A 404 0.39 -22.61 28.72
N PHE A 405 1.50 -21.94 28.44
CA PHE A 405 1.84 -21.45 27.11
C PHE A 405 2.74 -22.45 26.38
N GLN A 406 2.35 -22.79 25.16
CA GLN A 406 3.15 -23.64 24.28
C GLN A 406 3.70 -22.77 23.16
N TYR A 407 5.02 -22.62 23.09
CA TYR A 407 5.64 -21.99 21.93
C TYR A 407 5.49 -22.91 20.72
N VAL A 408 5.07 -22.36 19.59
CA VAL A 408 4.96 -23.07 18.31
C VAL A 408 5.84 -22.35 17.31
N TYR A 409 6.87 -23.03 16.83
CA TYR A 409 7.76 -22.47 15.81
C TYR A 409 7.02 -22.35 14.48
N SER A 410 7.58 -21.52 13.60
CA SER A 410 6.99 -21.24 12.29
C SER A 410 6.96 -22.47 11.36
N ASN A 411 7.74 -23.51 11.65
CA ASN A 411 7.70 -24.82 11.00
C ASN A 411 6.69 -25.80 11.62
N PHE A 412 5.79 -25.31 12.50
CA PHE A 412 4.80 -26.08 13.25
C PHE A 412 5.38 -27.09 14.26
N SER A 413 6.67 -27.05 14.55
CA SER A 413 7.22 -27.83 15.66
C SER A 413 6.93 -27.16 17.00
N PHE A 414 6.79 -27.98 18.04
CA PHE A 414 6.61 -27.49 19.40
C PHE A 414 7.95 -27.03 19.95
N GLY A 415 7.99 -25.77 20.39
CA GLY A 415 9.09 -25.23 21.17
C GLY A 415 8.89 -25.42 22.67
N GLU A 416 9.46 -24.51 23.44
CA GLU A 416 9.38 -24.57 24.90
C GLU A 416 7.93 -24.49 25.38
N ARG A 417 7.63 -25.33 26.38
CA ARG A 417 6.35 -25.32 27.08
C ARG A 417 6.54 -24.67 28.44
N TYR A 418 5.84 -23.58 28.68
CA TYR A 418 5.84 -22.90 29.95
C TYR A 418 4.66 -23.34 30.82
N PRO A 419 4.87 -23.45 32.15
CA PRO A 419 3.84 -23.92 33.06
C PRO A 419 2.67 -22.93 33.14
N LYS A 420 1.57 -23.40 33.75
CA LYS A 420 0.44 -22.56 34.13
C LYS A 420 0.92 -21.37 34.97
N MET A 421 0.36 -20.20 34.71
CA MET A 421 0.66 -18.99 35.45
C MET A 421 -0.53 -18.63 36.34
N HIS A 422 -0.29 -18.38 37.62
CA HIS A 422 -1.32 -17.83 38.51
C HIS A 422 -1.51 -16.32 38.21
N PRO A 423 -2.75 -15.78 38.19
CA PRO A 423 -3.01 -14.37 37.90
C PRO A 423 -2.25 -13.37 38.77
N SER A 424 -1.94 -13.72 40.03
CA SER A 424 -1.14 -12.87 40.93
C SER A 424 0.25 -12.49 40.38
N ARG A 425 0.81 -13.24 39.43
CA ARG A 425 2.08 -12.87 38.78
C ARG A 425 1.97 -11.63 37.90
N LEU A 426 0.75 -11.25 37.48
CA LEU A 426 0.51 -9.99 36.78
C LEU A 426 0.76 -8.75 37.65
N GLU A 427 0.96 -8.91 38.96
CA GLU A 427 1.35 -7.83 39.88
C GLU A 427 2.65 -7.12 39.46
N VAL A 428 3.45 -7.74 38.60
CA VAL A 428 4.60 -7.09 37.96
C VAL A 428 4.22 -5.81 37.21
N PHE A 429 3.00 -5.72 36.68
CA PHE A 429 2.50 -4.56 35.95
C PHE A 429 2.02 -3.43 36.86
N SER A 430 2.08 -3.60 38.17
CA SER A 430 1.69 -2.57 39.12
C SER A 430 2.51 -1.29 39.01
N THR A 431 3.75 -1.35 38.52
CA THR A 431 4.60 -0.18 38.32
C THR A 431 4.39 0.51 36.98
N LEU A 432 3.59 -0.10 36.10
CA LEU A 432 3.39 0.36 34.74
C LEU A 432 2.50 1.61 34.72
N LYS A 433 2.92 2.62 33.97
CA LYS A 433 2.22 3.90 33.81
C LYS A 433 1.77 4.18 32.38
N GLU A 434 2.53 3.70 31.40
CA GLU A 434 2.21 3.88 29.98
C GLU A 434 2.40 2.57 29.22
N ILE A 435 1.44 2.25 28.34
CA ILE A 435 1.57 1.25 27.27
C ILE A 435 1.52 1.99 25.95
N THR A 436 2.54 1.88 25.09
CA THR A 436 2.55 2.64 23.83
C THR A 436 1.60 2.07 22.78
N GLY A 437 1.35 0.75 22.78
CA GLY A 437 0.46 0.06 21.87
C GLY A 437 -0.93 -0.16 22.44
N PHE A 438 -1.38 -1.42 22.51
CA PHE A 438 -2.69 -1.80 23.04
C PHE A 438 -2.59 -2.78 24.22
N LEU A 439 -3.68 -2.89 24.98
CA LEU A 439 -3.87 -3.88 26.03
C LEU A 439 -5.00 -4.83 25.62
N ASN A 440 -4.71 -6.11 25.39
CA ASN A 440 -5.68 -7.14 24.99
C ASN A 440 -5.81 -8.20 26.09
N ILE A 441 -7.03 -8.41 26.59
CA ILE A 441 -7.30 -9.36 27.68
C ILE A 441 -8.44 -10.29 27.27
N GLN A 442 -8.09 -11.55 26.98
CA GLN A 442 -9.02 -12.62 26.60
C GLN A 442 -8.95 -13.82 27.53
N ALA A 443 -8.03 -13.79 28.49
CA ALA A 443 -7.80 -14.89 29.40
C ALA A 443 -8.88 -14.97 30.48
N TYR A 444 -9.38 -16.18 30.73
CA TYR A 444 -10.27 -16.48 31.85
C TYR A 444 -9.54 -17.31 32.92
N ASN A 445 -9.70 -16.92 34.19
CA ASN A 445 -9.29 -17.68 35.36
C ASN A 445 -10.19 -17.30 36.56
N SER A 446 -10.54 -18.25 37.43
CA SER A 446 -11.41 -18.02 38.60
C SER A 446 -10.88 -16.94 39.55
N ASP A 447 -9.55 -16.79 39.62
CA ASP A 447 -8.88 -15.83 40.50
C ASP A 447 -8.54 -14.52 39.78
N PHE A 448 -8.78 -14.42 38.48
CA PHE A 448 -8.60 -13.21 37.69
C PHE A 448 -9.91 -12.44 37.57
N LYS A 449 -10.22 -11.65 38.60
CA LYS A 449 -11.53 -11.00 38.79
C LYS A 449 -11.58 -9.52 38.41
N ASN A 450 -10.43 -8.85 38.31
CA ASN A 450 -10.33 -7.43 37.99
C ASN A 450 -8.97 -7.11 37.36
N LEU A 451 -8.78 -5.85 36.96
CA LEU A 451 -7.55 -5.33 36.36
C LEU A 451 -6.69 -4.53 37.34
N SER A 452 -6.77 -4.77 38.65
CA SER A 452 -6.03 -4.01 39.68
C SER A 452 -4.50 -4.10 39.52
N PHE A 453 -4.01 -5.07 38.76
CA PHE A 453 -2.61 -5.20 38.37
C PHE A 453 -2.12 -3.99 37.55
N PHE A 454 -3.03 -3.28 36.87
CA PHE A 454 -2.76 -2.08 36.08
C PHE A 454 -3.20 -0.79 36.80
N ARG A 455 -3.30 -0.80 38.14
CA ARG A 455 -3.83 0.33 38.92
C ARG A 455 -3.11 1.67 38.73
N ASN A 456 -1.85 1.65 38.29
CA ASN A 456 -1.05 2.85 38.04
C ASN A 456 -0.94 3.18 36.54
N LEU A 457 -1.62 2.43 35.66
CA LEU A 457 -1.63 2.68 34.24
C LEU A 457 -2.44 3.94 33.97
N GLU A 458 -1.76 4.99 33.49
CA GLU A 458 -2.33 6.31 33.24
C GLU A 458 -2.71 6.46 31.74
N VAL A 459 -1.90 5.89 30.84
CA VAL A 459 -2.04 6.11 29.38
C VAL A 459 -1.88 4.80 28.57
N ILE A 460 -2.78 4.59 27.61
CA ILE A 460 -2.63 3.60 26.52
C ILE A 460 -2.54 4.39 25.21
N GLY A 461 -1.36 4.36 24.58
CA GLY A 461 -1.01 5.21 23.46
C GLY A 461 -1.67 4.83 22.14
N GLY A 462 -2.09 3.58 21.95
CA GLY A 462 -2.76 3.13 20.72
C GLY A 462 -1.92 3.29 19.46
N ARG A 463 -0.58 3.38 19.57
CA ARG A 463 0.33 3.50 18.41
C ARG A 463 0.32 2.22 17.56
N ALA A 464 -0.09 1.10 18.16
CA ALA A 464 -0.50 -0.14 17.52
C ALA A 464 -1.89 -0.53 18.06
N LEU A 465 -2.70 -1.24 17.26
CA LEU A 465 -4.08 -1.62 17.61
C LEU A 465 -4.29 -3.13 17.48
N TYR A 466 -5.09 -3.71 18.39
CA TYR A 466 -5.55 -5.10 18.35
C TYR A 466 -6.66 -5.26 17.32
N GLU A 467 -6.64 -6.40 16.60
CA GLU A 467 -7.58 -6.76 15.53
C GLU A 467 -7.98 -5.59 14.63
N TYR A 468 -7.04 -4.68 14.42
CA TYR A 468 -7.11 -3.58 13.46
C TYR A 468 -8.00 -2.38 13.85
N SER A 469 -8.58 -2.32 15.06
CA SER A 469 -9.42 -1.19 15.50
C SER A 469 -9.48 -0.89 17.02
N THR A 470 -8.93 -1.72 17.91
CA THR A 470 -9.07 -1.51 19.36
C THR A 470 -7.72 -1.30 20.05
N SER A 471 -7.68 -0.37 21.01
CA SER A 471 -6.51 -0.16 21.88
C SER A 471 -6.69 -0.77 23.29
N LEU A 472 -7.92 -1.20 23.62
CA LEU A 472 -8.31 -1.90 24.83
C LEU A 472 -9.25 -3.07 24.47
#